data_AF-A0AA95K583-F1
#
_entry.id   AF-A0AA95K583-F1
#
_cell.length_a   1.000
_cell.length_b   1.000
_cell.length_c   1.000
_cell.angle_alpha   90.00
_cell.angle_beta   90.00
_cell.angle_gamma   90.00
#
_symmetry.space_group_name_H-M   'P 1'
#
loop_
_entity.id
_entity.type
_entity.pdbx_description
1 polymer ?
#
loop_
_entity_poly.entity_id
_entity_poly.type
_entity_poly.pdbx_seq_one_letter_code
_entity_poly.pdbx_strand_id
1 'polypeptide(L)'
;MIDLLELQIPFKDEYVMRTSRDREHGGGSIDFMQIAKLSGIRLSARDVEFEIKGDLSVQGLAHPFESLPTHFASLGMKIYQGTHLIFPRVNLKASPAKLLQGHNVFGSTNIALCGLELITNLAASMPHLFNLLDVTNTEVSELHTTLSVRLLTESICKQVIAYFKNISHGQTKATKSNDYESTVYFNRGSKHRELCIYYKAFELAKRSGEIQRKLRVNPNDEVLLNQFAILNDKRLTDFANNLLRLEGRLKKRFLKDNDIPINFSALCLYQQQYESDGANLIYDLWMKSFDDLLTALRGMEMNIYDDEHIFEQLKSHYYSTTPKGNISYAKAQRIFGFYRRLVNEGYLNVFNSLARRTFYNNLILLTDIGISKSQLQNLTGDKSNVIPFYKVIHIDFSQQRPDWYVEPVSVFERQDNIYPFKQVANA
;
A
#
# COMPACT_ATOMS: atom_id res chain seq x y z
N MET A 1 6.60 3.21 7.85
CA MET A 1 5.64 4.31 8.09
C MET A 1 4.22 3.88 7.68
N ILE A 2 3.21 4.60 8.16
CA ILE A 2 1.82 4.49 7.71
C ILE A 2 1.62 5.46 6.54
N ASP A 3 1.48 4.93 5.32
CA ASP A 3 1.35 5.78 4.11
C ASP A 3 -0.09 6.24 3.86
N LEU A 4 -1.07 5.43 4.29
CA LEU A 4 -2.50 5.70 4.19
C LEU A 4 -3.24 5.01 5.33
N LEU A 5 -4.28 5.68 5.82
CA LEU A 5 -5.23 5.15 6.78
C LEU A 5 -6.65 5.45 6.29
N GLU A 6 -7.53 4.46 6.37
CA GLU A 6 -8.97 4.63 6.14
C GLU A 6 -9.78 4.23 7.37
N LEU A 7 -10.45 5.21 7.96
CA LEU A 7 -11.32 5.06 9.12
C LEU A 7 -12.79 5.06 8.70
N GLN A 8 -13.58 4.21 9.33
CA GLN A 8 -15.01 4.08 9.16
C GLN A 8 -15.70 4.40 10.47
N ILE A 9 -16.37 5.55 10.54
CA ILE A 9 -17.04 6.02 11.75
C ILE A 9 -18.54 5.81 11.59
N PRO A 10 -19.17 4.91 12.37
CA PRO A 10 -20.60 4.66 12.29
C PRO A 10 -21.42 5.88 12.79
N PHE A 11 -22.67 5.99 12.34
CA PHE A 11 -23.63 6.92 12.94
C PHE A 11 -24.15 6.38 14.28
N LYS A 12 -24.51 7.26 15.22
CA LYS A 12 -25.20 6.85 16.45
C LYS A 12 -26.54 6.18 16.10
N ASP A 13 -26.90 5.15 16.86
CA ASP A 13 -28.09 4.33 16.61
C ASP A 13 -29.40 5.14 16.54
N GLU A 14 -29.49 6.27 17.25
CA GLU A 14 -30.66 7.17 17.23
C GLU A 14 -30.94 7.83 15.86
N TYR A 15 -29.94 7.88 14.98
CA TYR A 15 -30.08 8.41 13.62
C TYR A 15 -30.28 7.30 12.57
N VAL A 16 -30.29 6.03 12.97
CA VAL A 16 -30.29 4.89 12.05
C VAL A 16 -31.64 4.20 12.06
N MET A 17 -32.29 4.17 10.89
CA MET A 17 -33.47 3.38 10.63
C MET A 17 -33.08 1.92 10.43
N ARG A 18 -33.71 1.01 11.18
CA ARG A 18 -33.51 -0.44 11.06
C ARG A 18 -34.85 -1.16 10.98
N THR A 19 -35.04 -1.91 9.91
CA THR A 19 -36.07 -2.95 9.80
C THR A 19 -35.65 -4.22 10.57
N SER A 20 -36.57 -5.17 10.75
CA SER A 20 -36.24 -6.47 11.36
C SER A 20 -35.11 -7.19 10.61
N ARG A 21 -35.16 -7.15 9.27
CA ARG A 21 -34.15 -7.74 8.38
C ARG A 21 -32.76 -7.10 8.57
N ASP A 22 -32.72 -5.79 8.80
CA ASP A 22 -31.46 -5.07 9.01
C ASP A 22 -30.79 -5.51 10.32
N ARG A 23 -31.58 -5.73 11.38
CA ARG A 23 -31.07 -6.17 12.68
C ARG A 23 -30.42 -7.56 12.61
N GLU A 24 -31.00 -8.47 11.83
CA GLU A 24 -30.43 -9.81 11.61
C GLU A 24 -29.05 -9.78 10.93
N HIS A 25 -28.82 -8.80 10.05
CA HIS A 25 -27.62 -8.70 9.23
C HIS A 25 -26.63 -7.62 9.73
N GLY A 26 -26.96 -6.91 10.81
CA GLY A 26 -26.15 -5.78 11.32
C GLY A 26 -26.16 -4.55 10.41
N GLY A 27 -27.18 -4.40 9.56
CA GLY A 27 -27.34 -3.27 8.66
C GLY A 27 -28.16 -2.12 9.24
N GLY A 28 -28.50 -1.19 8.37
CA GLY A 28 -29.35 -0.03 8.67
C GLY A 28 -29.18 1.05 7.63
N SER A 29 -30.01 2.08 7.69
CA SER A 29 -29.85 3.25 6.83
C SER A 29 -30.13 4.55 7.55
N ILE A 30 -29.48 5.62 7.10
CA ILE A 30 -29.78 7.00 7.52
C ILE A 30 -30.70 7.67 6.49
N ASP A 31 -31.48 8.65 6.95
CA ASP A 31 -32.13 9.61 6.06
C ASP A 31 -31.14 10.73 5.71
N PHE A 32 -30.64 10.75 4.48
CA PHE A 32 -29.70 11.78 4.03
C PHE A 32 -30.26 13.20 4.16
N MET A 33 -31.57 13.40 3.96
CA MET A 33 -32.18 14.72 4.08
C MET A 33 -32.13 15.20 5.52
N GLN A 34 -32.44 14.31 6.48
CA GLN A 34 -32.33 14.60 7.90
C GLN A 34 -30.88 14.90 8.29
N ILE A 35 -29.92 14.06 7.89
CA ILE A 35 -28.51 14.26 8.19
C ILE A 35 -27.99 15.57 7.59
N ALA A 36 -28.36 15.90 6.35
CA ALA A 36 -27.99 17.18 5.72
C ALA A 36 -28.52 18.39 6.49
N LYS A 37 -29.77 18.36 6.95
CA LYS A 37 -30.35 19.42 7.79
C LYS A 37 -29.62 19.59 9.12
N LEU A 38 -29.19 18.49 9.74
CA LEU A 38 -28.53 18.52 11.05
C LEU A 38 -27.04 18.89 10.97
N SER A 39 -26.36 18.57 9.87
CA SER A 39 -24.90 18.67 9.77
C SER A 39 -24.38 19.66 8.74
N GLY A 40 -25.23 20.13 7.82
CA GLY A 40 -24.84 21.02 6.72
C GLY A 40 -24.06 20.33 5.59
N ILE A 41 -24.03 18.99 5.55
CA ILE A 41 -23.38 18.24 4.47
C ILE A 41 -24.06 18.53 3.12
N ARG A 42 -23.28 18.46 2.03
CA ARG A 42 -23.83 18.60 0.67
C ARG A 42 -24.29 17.24 0.16
N LEU A 43 -25.32 17.26 -0.67
CA LEU A 43 -25.85 16.07 -1.34
C LEU A 43 -25.90 16.31 -2.85
N SER A 44 -25.67 15.24 -3.61
CA SER A 44 -26.02 15.13 -5.02
C SER A 44 -27.32 14.35 -5.16
N ALA A 45 -28.21 14.80 -6.03
CA ALA A 45 -29.38 14.04 -6.47
C ALA A 45 -29.07 13.34 -7.80
N ARG A 46 -29.67 12.16 -8.01
CA ARG A 46 -29.61 11.46 -9.30
C ARG A 46 -30.61 12.06 -10.29
N ASP A 47 -31.83 12.29 -9.81
CA ASP A 47 -32.95 12.77 -10.61
C ASP A 47 -33.57 13.99 -9.91
N VAL A 48 -33.85 15.03 -10.70
CA VAL A 48 -34.45 16.28 -10.26
C VAL A 48 -35.64 16.55 -11.18
N GLU A 49 -36.85 16.55 -10.64
CA GLU A 49 -38.07 16.81 -11.39
C GLU A 49 -38.70 18.13 -10.92
N PHE A 50 -39.14 18.94 -11.88
CA PHE A 50 -39.88 20.16 -11.64
C PHE A 50 -41.37 19.87 -11.76
N GLU A 51 -42.11 20.07 -10.68
CA GLU A 51 -43.56 20.01 -10.72
C GLU A 51 -44.15 21.25 -11.39
N ILE A 52 -45.32 21.10 -12.01
CA ILE A 52 -46.02 22.18 -12.75
C ILE A 52 -46.31 23.41 -11.85
N LYS A 53 -46.38 23.20 -10.52
CA LYS A 53 -46.60 24.27 -9.53
C LYS A 53 -45.31 24.96 -9.05
N GLY A 54 -44.16 24.58 -9.59
CA GLY A 54 -42.85 25.15 -9.24
C GLY A 54 -42.12 24.44 -8.09
N ASP A 55 -42.71 23.40 -7.51
CA ASP A 55 -42.06 22.58 -6.50
C ASP A 55 -41.02 21.65 -7.13
N LEU A 56 -39.93 21.40 -6.40
CA LEU A 56 -38.80 20.60 -6.85
C LEU A 56 -38.78 19.27 -6.10
N SER A 57 -38.88 18.16 -6.84
CA SER A 57 -38.72 16.82 -6.28
C SER A 57 -37.31 16.31 -6.58
N VAL A 58 -36.64 15.73 -5.58
CA VAL A 58 -35.28 15.18 -5.72
C VAL A 58 -35.27 13.71 -5.31
N GLN A 59 -34.64 12.88 -6.13
CA GLN A 59 -34.52 11.44 -5.89
C GLN A 59 -33.06 10.96 -5.98
N GLY A 60 -32.78 9.83 -5.35
CA GLY A 60 -31.47 9.19 -5.39
C GLY A 60 -30.37 10.02 -4.72
N LEU A 61 -30.65 10.59 -3.54
CA LEU A 61 -29.69 11.39 -2.79
C LEU A 61 -28.45 10.58 -2.40
N ALA A 62 -27.28 11.19 -2.58
CA ALA A 62 -26.00 10.66 -2.13
C ALA A 62 -25.07 11.80 -1.71
N HIS A 63 -24.21 11.56 -0.74
CA HIS A 63 -23.12 12.49 -0.44
C HIS A 63 -22.01 12.32 -1.49
N PRO A 64 -21.52 13.35 -2.20
CA PRO A 64 -20.39 13.22 -3.14
C PRO A 64 -19.07 12.86 -2.42
N PHE A 65 -17.97 12.63 -3.14
CA PHE A 65 -16.67 12.60 -2.46
C PHE A 65 -16.26 14.03 -2.15
N GLU A 66 -15.95 14.30 -0.88
CA GLU A 66 -15.52 15.62 -0.42
C GLU A 66 -14.07 15.57 0.06
N SER A 67 -13.41 16.71 0.01
CA SER A 67 -12.05 16.92 0.50
C SER A 67 -12.10 17.98 1.57
N LEU A 68 -11.94 17.57 2.83
CA LEU A 68 -11.85 18.51 3.94
C LEU A 68 -10.48 19.21 3.88
N PRO A 69 -10.44 20.55 3.98
CA PRO A 69 -9.20 21.30 3.95
C PRO A 69 -8.38 20.97 5.20
N THR A 70 -7.09 20.73 5.03
CA THR A 70 -6.12 20.71 6.14
C THR A 70 -4.94 21.60 5.76
N HIS A 71 -4.06 21.89 6.72
CA HIS A 71 -2.91 22.78 6.54
C HIS A 71 -1.99 22.33 5.40
N PHE A 72 -1.86 21.02 5.17
CA PHE A 72 -0.87 20.47 4.24
C PHE A 72 -1.44 19.61 3.11
N ALA A 73 -2.58 18.96 3.29
CA ALA A 73 -3.21 18.14 2.24
C ALA A 73 -4.73 18.09 2.41
N SER A 74 -5.46 17.40 1.53
CA SER A 74 -6.89 17.17 1.74
C SER A 74 -7.14 15.84 2.44
N LEU A 75 -8.07 15.84 3.38
CA LEU A 75 -8.65 14.64 3.97
C LEU A 75 -9.87 14.23 3.13
N GLY A 76 -9.82 13.05 2.52
CA GLY A 76 -10.95 12.53 1.76
C GLY A 76 -12.07 12.08 2.69
N MET A 77 -13.30 12.51 2.43
CA MET A 77 -14.49 12.15 3.19
C MET A 77 -15.62 11.67 2.27
N LYS A 78 -16.31 10.61 2.69
CA LYS A 78 -17.53 10.12 2.03
C LYS A 78 -18.51 9.56 3.04
N ILE A 79 -19.77 9.96 2.93
CA ILE A 79 -20.85 9.40 3.75
C ILE A 79 -21.55 8.31 2.94
N TYR A 80 -21.71 7.15 3.57
CA TYR A 80 -22.46 6.01 3.03
C TYR A 80 -23.79 5.89 3.78
N GLN A 81 -24.90 5.89 3.04
CA GLN A 81 -26.26 5.82 3.60
C GLN A 81 -26.51 4.55 4.41
N GLY A 82 -25.72 3.50 4.18
CA GLY A 82 -25.99 2.16 4.68
C GLY A 82 -26.95 1.39 3.78
N THR A 83 -27.06 0.10 4.06
CA THR A 83 -27.99 -0.85 3.45
C THR A 83 -28.36 -1.90 4.50
N HIS A 84 -29.24 -2.84 4.14
CA HIS A 84 -29.56 -3.97 5.01
C HIS A 84 -28.36 -4.87 5.37
N LEU A 85 -27.22 -4.79 4.65
CA LEU A 85 -26.01 -5.56 4.94
C LEU A 85 -24.86 -4.71 5.50
N ILE A 86 -24.99 -3.39 5.44
CA ILE A 86 -23.86 -2.48 5.64
C ILE A 86 -24.34 -1.31 6.48
N PHE A 87 -23.75 -1.13 7.65
CA PHE A 87 -24.09 -0.03 8.53
C PHE A 87 -23.76 1.35 7.91
N PRO A 88 -24.60 2.39 8.11
CA PRO A 88 -24.30 3.75 7.69
C PRO A 88 -23.08 4.30 8.41
N ARG A 89 -22.26 5.06 7.69
CA ARG A 89 -20.97 5.54 8.22
C ARG A 89 -20.40 6.70 7.43
N VAL A 90 -19.44 7.36 8.04
CA VAL A 90 -18.51 8.29 7.40
C VAL A 90 -17.18 7.58 7.20
N ASN A 91 -16.71 7.53 5.95
CA ASN A 91 -15.36 7.09 5.62
C ASN A 91 -14.44 8.31 5.56
N LEU A 92 -13.35 8.27 6.34
CA LEU A 92 -12.23 9.19 6.28
C LEU A 92 -11.03 8.48 5.67
N LYS A 93 -10.40 9.07 4.66
CA LYS A 93 -9.25 8.48 3.96
C LYS A 93 -8.19 9.52 3.65
N ALA A 94 -6.97 9.32 4.14
CA ALA A 94 -5.85 10.20 3.84
C ALA A 94 -4.50 9.50 4.02
N SER A 95 -3.45 10.16 3.54
CA SER A 95 -2.07 9.86 3.94
C SER A 95 -1.74 10.65 5.21
N PRO A 96 -1.57 10.02 6.38
CA PRO A 96 -1.30 10.74 7.63
C PRO A 96 0.01 11.54 7.53
N ALA A 97 1.02 11.01 6.86
CA ALA A 97 2.29 11.72 6.64
C ALA A 97 2.08 13.03 5.88
N LYS A 98 1.22 13.05 4.85
CA LYS A 98 0.88 14.28 4.11
C LYS A 98 0.08 15.26 4.97
N LEU A 99 -0.80 14.78 5.85
CA LEU A 99 -1.53 15.65 6.79
C LEU A 99 -0.62 16.27 7.84
N LEU A 100 0.31 15.50 8.39
CA LEU A 100 1.17 15.93 9.49
C LEU A 100 2.38 16.77 9.04
N GLN A 101 2.95 16.44 7.87
CA GLN A 101 4.26 16.96 7.41
C GLN A 101 4.22 17.55 5.98
N GLY A 102 3.13 17.39 5.22
CA GLY A 102 3.03 17.84 3.82
C GLY A 102 3.69 16.95 2.76
N HIS A 103 4.34 15.86 3.17
CA HIS A 103 4.91 14.87 2.27
C HIS A 103 4.71 13.44 2.80
N ASN A 104 4.88 12.44 1.95
CA ASN A 104 4.95 11.03 2.35
C ASN A 104 6.26 10.38 1.90
N VAL A 105 7.38 11.08 2.00
CA VAL A 105 8.70 10.49 1.75
C VAL A 105 9.09 9.57 2.91
N PHE A 106 8.88 10.00 4.14
CA PHE A 106 8.94 9.20 5.37
C PHE A 106 7.84 9.70 6.32
N GLY A 107 7.62 9.00 7.43
CA GLY A 107 6.58 9.38 8.39
C GLY A 107 6.43 8.43 9.56
N SER A 108 5.37 8.67 10.33
CA SER A 108 5.07 7.96 11.57
C SER A 108 4.77 6.48 11.35
N THR A 109 5.03 5.67 12.37
CA THR A 109 4.48 4.32 12.54
C THR A 109 3.40 4.27 13.63
N ASN A 110 3.13 5.38 14.33
CA ASN A 110 2.18 5.44 15.43
C ASN A 110 0.74 5.58 14.90
N ILE A 111 -0.07 4.53 15.10
CA ILE A 111 -1.46 4.46 14.64
C ILE A 111 -2.34 5.48 15.35
N ALA A 112 -2.12 5.70 16.65
CA ALA A 112 -2.88 6.67 17.43
C ALA A 112 -2.69 8.09 16.89
N LEU A 113 -1.43 8.52 16.74
CA LEU A 113 -1.10 9.83 16.15
C LEU A 113 -1.73 9.99 14.76
N CYS A 114 -1.56 8.97 13.90
CA CYS A 114 -2.05 9.02 12.54
C CYS A 114 -3.59 9.07 12.46
N GLY A 115 -4.29 8.25 13.24
CA GLY A 115 -5.76 8.20 13.19
C GLY A 115 -6.43 9.34 13.92
N LEU A 116 -5.87 9.80 15.05
CA LEU A 116 -6.37 10.99 15.74
C LEU A 116 -6.26 12.23 14.85
N GLU A 117 -5.21 12.38 14.05
CA GLU A 117 -5.11 13.48 13.09
C GLU A 117 -6.29 13.47 12.09
N LEU A 118 -6.75 12.31 11.62
CA LEU A 118 -7.92 12.20 10.73
C LEU A 118 -9.22 12.56 11.47
N ILE A 119 -9.44 11.99 12.66
CA ILE A 119 -10.66 12.17 13.46
C ILE A 119 -10.80 13.63 13.91
N THR A 120 -9.73 14.24 14.39
CA THR A 120 -9.73 15.63 14.88
C THR A 120 -9.95 16.61 13.73
N ASN A 121 -9.40 16.36 12.53
CA ASN A 121 -9.71 17.18 11.35
C ASN A 121 -11.20 17.15 11.00
N LEU A 122 -11.88 16.00 11.13
CA LEU A 122 -13.34 15.93 10.97
C LEU A 122 -14.07 16.73 12.05
N ALA A 123 -13.68 16.56 13.32
CA ALA A 123 -14.30 17.27 14.44
C ALA A 123 -14.19 18.80 14.29
N ALA A 124 -13.03 19.30 13.86
CA ALA A 124 -12.80 20.72 13.65
C ALA A 124 -13.51 21.26 12.40
N SER A 125 -13.50 20.51 11.29
CA SER A 125 -14.06 20.99 10.00
C SER A 125 -15.58 20.84 9.93
N MET A 126 -16.15 19.80 10.56
CA MET A 126 -17.57 19.47 10.51
C MET A 126 -18.10 19.05 11.90
N PRO A 127 -18.10 19.95 12.90
CA PRO A 127 -18.48 19.62 14.28
C PRO A 127 -19.91 19.09 14.41
N HIS A 128 -20.84 19.64 13.62
CA HIS A 128 -22.23 19.17 13.63
C HIS A 128 -22.36 17.74 13.08
N LEU A 129 -21.64 17.39 12.01
CA LEU A 129 -21.58 16.02 11.52
C LEU A 129 -20.95 15.09 12.57
N PHE A 130 -19.82 15.50 13.14
CA PHE A 130 -19.08 14.74 14.14
C PHE A 130 -19.96 14.35 15.34
N ASN A 131 -20.82 15.27 15.79
CA ASN A 131 -21.76 15.03 16.89
C ASN A 131 -22.83 13.95 16.60
N LEU A 132 -23.08 13.62 15.33
CA LEU A 132 -24.02 12.56 14.93
C LEU A 132 -23.36 11.17 14.92
N LEU A 133 -22.04 11.10 15.09
CA LEU A 133 -21.27 9.87 14.90
C LEU A 133 -20.96 9.18 16.23
N ASP A 134 -20.86 7.86 16.17
CA ASP A 134 -20.35 7.03 17.24
C ASP A 134 -18.85 6.79 17.05
N VAL A 135 -18.07 7.76 17.54
CA VAL A 135 -16.61 7.79 17.39
C VAL A 135 -15.95 6.61 18.12
N THR A 136 -16.53 6.13 19.22
CA THR A 136 -16.01 5.00 20.00
C THR A 136 -15.95 3.72 19.17
N ASN A 137 -16.93 3.52 18.29
CA ASN A 137 -17.01 2.37 17.41
C ASN A 137 -16.35 2.58 16.03
N THR A 138 -15.42 3.53 15.93
CA THR A 138 -14.61 3.73 14.71
C THR A 138 -13.83 2.47 14.36
N GLU A 139 -13.87 2.06 13.09
CA GLU A 139 -13.12 0.92 12.58
C GLU A 139 -12.03 1.33 11.58
N VAL A 140 -10.88 0.67 11.63
CA VAL A 140 -9.85 0.72 10.59
C VAL A 140 -10.23 -0.25 9.47
N SER A 141 -10.46 0.31 8.28
CA SER A 141 -10.88 -0.47 7.11
C SER A 141 -9.77 -0.70 6.10
N GLU A 142 -8.77 0.18 6.08
CA GLU A 142 -7.55 0.04 5.28
C GLU A 142 -6.36 0.69 6.00
N LEU A 143 -5.23 -0.01 6.02
CA LEU A 143 -3.96 0.42 6.61
C LEU A 143 -2.83 0.13 5.62
N HIS A 144 -2.10 1.16 5.19
CA HIS A 144 -0.95 0.96 4.31
C HIS A 144 0.34 1.00 5.12
N THR A 145 1.00 -0.14 5.22
CA THR A 145 2.32 -0.24 5.83
C THR A 145 3.37 -0.10 4.74
N THR A 146 4.39 0.69 4.98
CA THR A 146 5.36 1.04 3.94
C THR A 146 6.77 1.04 4.47
N LEU A 147 7.64 0.30 3.78
CA LEU A 147 9.08 0.36 3.91
C LEU A 147 9.71 0.77 2.58
N SER A 148 10.96 1.22 2.67
CA SER A 148 11.75 1.66 1.54
C SER A 148 13.16 1.15 1.62
N VAL A 149 13.77 1.01 0.45
CA VAL A 149 15.17 0.57 0.28
C VAL A 149 15.85 1.54 -0.66
N ARG A 150 17.05 1.96 -0.28
CA ARG A 150 17.89 2.80 -1.12
C ARG A 150 18.72 1.93 -2.05
N LEU A 151 18.64 2.23 -3.34
CA LEU A 151 19.42 1.58 -4.38
C LEU A 151 20.51 2.52 -4.89
N LEU A 152 21.44 2.00 -5.69
CA LEU A 152 22.59 2.78 -6.15
C LEU A 152 22.20 3.85 -7.17
N THR A 153 21.27 3.55 -8.08
CA THR A 153 20.87 4.45 -9.18
C THR A 153 19.39 4.27 -9.54
N GLU A 154 18.83 5.27 -10.22
CA GLU A 154 17.48 5.19 -10.80
C GLU A 154 17.33 4.02 -11.78
N SER A 155 18.35 3.76 -12.62
CA SER A 155 18.32 2.65 -13.57
C SER A 155 18.15 1.32 -12.83
N ILE A 156 18.87 1.15 -11.72
CA ILE A 156 18.71 -0.02 -10.86
C ILE A 156 17.30 -0.08 -10.26
N CYS A 157 16.73 1.02 -9.76
CA CYS A 157 15.33 1.03 -9.30
C CYS A 157 14.36 0.50 -10.36
N LYS A 158 14.49 0.96 -11.60
CA LYS A 158 13.63 0.55 -12.73
C LYS A 158 13.82 -0.92 -13.09
N GLN A 159 15.06 -1.40 -13.12
CA GLN A 159 15.37 -2.82 -13.33
C GLN A 159 14.78 -3.68 -12.23
N VAL A 160 14.83 -3.23 -10.97
CA VAL A 160 14.25 -3.95 -9.84
C VAL A 160 12.74 -4.07 -9.98
N ILE A 161 12.07 -2.98 -10.34
CA ILE A 161 10.62 -2.99 -10.62
C ILE A 161 10.30 -3.94 -11.77
N ALA A 162 11.06 -3.91 -12.86
CA ALA A 162 10.89 -4.83 -13.99
C ALA A 162 11.04 -6.31 -13.58
N TYR A 163 12.02 -6.61 -12.72
CA TYR A 163 12.22 -7.95 -12.19
C TYR A 163 11.01 -8.43 -11.36
N PHE A 164 10.48 -7.56 -10.49
CA PHE A 164 9.29 -7.86 -9.68
C PHE A 164 8.04 -8.15 -10.53
N LYS A 165 7.90 -7.57 -11.73
CA LYS A 165 6.75 -7.82 -12.63
C LYS A 165 6.60 -9.30 -13.03
N ASN A 166 7.70 -10.05 -13.04
CA ASN A 166 7.68 -11.47 -13.43
C ASN A 166 7.44 -12.42 -12.26
N ILE A 167 7.46 -11.91 -11.02
CA ILE A 167 7.36 -12.76 -9.83
C ILE A 167 5.91 -13.15 -9.55
N SER A 168 5.72 -14.44 -9.25
CA SER A 168 4.48 -14.94 -8.67
C SER A 168 4.72 -16.06 -7.66
N HIS A 169 4.15 -15.91 -6.47
CA HIS A 169 4.29 -16.88 -5.39
C HIS A 169 3.04 -16.91 -4.52
N GLY A 170 2.63 -18.11 -4.08
CA GLY A 170 1.39 -18.30 -3.35
C GLY A 170 0.19 -17.70 -4.09
N GLN A 171 -0.52 -16.80 -3.40
CA GLN A 171 -1.66 -16.05 -3.95
C GLN A 171 -1.24 -14.68 -4.51
N THR A 172 0.04 -14.33 -4.49
CA THR A 172 0.55 -13.03 -4.92
C THR A 172 1.03 -13.06 -6.38
N LYS A 173 0.40 -12.23 -7.22
CA LYS A 173 0.69 -12.13 -8.66
C LYS A 173 0.70 -10.67 -9.12
N ALA A 174 1.62 -10.35 -10.02
CA ALA A 174 1.66 -9.04 -10.66
C ALA A 174 0.37 -8.76 -11.46
N THR A 175 -0.13 -7.55 -11.32
CA THR A 175 -1.33 -7.06 -12.01
C THR A 175 -0.93 -6.56 -13.40
N LYS A 176 -1.46 -7.17 -14.46
CA LYS A 176 -1.05 -6.89 -15.84
C LYS A 176 -1.82 -5.74 -16.52
N SER A 177 -2.84 -5.19 -15.89
CA SER A 177 -3.72 -4.20 -16.52
C SER A 177 -3.07 -2.83 -16.75
N ASN A 178 -1.96 -2.52 -16.06
CA ASN A 178 -1.28 -1.23 -16.16
C ASN A 178 0.24 -1.44 -16.15
N ASP A 179 0.88 -1.30 -17.32
CA ASP A 179 2.32 -1.44 -17.46
C ASP A 179 3.01 -0.07 -17.28
N TYR A 180 3.40 0.24 -16.04
CA TYR A 180 4.18 1.44 -15.74
C TYR A 180 5.66 1.08 -15.61
N GLU A 181 6.56 1.90 -16.15
CA GLU A 181 8.01 1.70 -16.01
C GLU A 181 8.46 1.81 -14.55
N SER A 182 7.88 2.75 -13.79
CA SER A 182 8.30 3.12 -12.44
C SER A 182 7.40 2.55 -11.33
N THR A 183 6.48 1.63 -11.64
CA THR A 183 5.57 1.03 -10.64
C THR A 183 5.10 -0.36 -11.05
N VAL A 184 4.98 -1.27 -10.09
CA VAL A 184 4.32 -2.56 -10.24
C VAL A 184 3.31 -2.78 -9.11
N TYR A 185 2.14 -3.32 -9.44
CA TYR A 185 1.09 -3.67 -8.49
C TYR A 185 0.92 -5.19 -8.42
N PHE A 186 0.60 -5.71 -7.25
CA PHE A 186 0.24 -7.11 -7.04
C PHE A 186 -1.17 -7.21 -6.45
N ASN A 187 -1.97 -8.13 -6.99
CA ASN A 187 -3.33 -8.42 -6.54
C ASN A 187 -4.25 -7.17 -6.44
N ARG A 188 -4.14 -6.22 -7.37
CA ARG A 188 -4.97 -5.00 -7.36
C ARG A 188 -6.46 -5.35 -7.36
N GLY A 189 -7.23 -4.71 -6.48
CA GLY A 189 -8.66 -5.00 -6.26
C GLY A 189 -8.94 -6.06 -5.21
N SER A 190 -7.91 -6.63 -4.57
CA SER A 190 -8.05 -7.61 -3.50
C SER A 190 -8.71 -7.02 -2.26
N LYS A 191 -9.68 -7.76 -1.70
CA LYS A 191 -10.32 -7.44 -0.41
C LYS A 191 -9.48 -7.85 0.80
N HIS A 192 -8.34 -8.51 0.60
CA HIS A 192 -7.45 -8.96 1.65
C HIS A 192 -6.23 -8.03 1.73
N ARG A 193 -5.35 -8.07 0.71
CA ARG A 193 -4.19 -7.17 0.58
C ARG A 193 -3.84 -6.91 -0.88
N GLU A 194 -3.29 -5.74 -1.15
CA GLU A 194 -2.60 -5.40 -2.41
C GLU A 194 -1.16 -4.99 -2.09
N LEU A 195 -0.23 -5.21 -3.01
CA LEU A 195 1.14 -4.71 -2.86
C LEU A 195 1.46 -3.72 -3.99
N CYS A 196 2.24 -2.70 -3.68
CA CYS A 196 2.71 -1.72 -4.66
C CYS A 196 4.21 -1.53 -4.47
N ILE A 197 4.98 -1.61 -5.56
CA ILE A 197 6.41 -1.32 -5.56
C ILE A 197 6.67 -0.23 -6.58
N TYR A 198 7.28 0.89 -6.16
CA TYR A 198 7.48 2.04 -7.04
C TYR A 198 8.71 2.87 -6.70
N TYR A 199 9.18 3.64 -7.67
CA TYR A 199 10.29 4.57 -7.49
C TYR A 199 9.81 5.90 -6.90
N LYS A 200 10.28 6.24 -5.68
CA LYS A 200 9.74 7.36 -4.90
C LYS A 200 10.07 8.74 -5.47
N ALA A 201 11.29 8.95 -5.98
CA ALA A 201 11.67 10.25 -6.54
C ALA A 201 10.79 10.63 -7.74
N PHE A 202 10.42 9.66 -8.58
CA PHE A 202 9.53 9.89 -9.71
C PHE A 202 8.12 10.32 -9.26
N GLU A 203 7.57 9.70 -8.20
CA GLU A 203 6.28 10.11 -7.62
C GLU A 203 6.34 11.52 -7.02
N LEU A 204 7.42 11.84 -6.30
CA LEU A 204 7.63 13.17 -5.71
C LEU A 204 7.74 14.25 -6.80
N ALA A 205 8.52 14.00 -7.85
CA ALA A 205 8.69 14.92 -8.98
C ALA A 205 7.36 15.16 -9.71
N LYS A 206 6.57 14.11 -9.95
CA LYS A 206 5.23 14.21 -10.53
C LYS A 206 4.32 15.10 -9.67
N ARG A 207 4.34 14.91 -8.35
CA ARG A 207 3.54 15.70 -7.42
C ARG A 207 3.97 17.17 -7.38
N SER A 208 5.27 17.44 -7.36
CA SER A 208 5.81 18.81 -7.42
C SER A 208 5.37 19.50 -8.72
N GLY A 209 5.44 18.81 -9.87
CA GLY A 209 4.98 19.34 -11.16
C GLY A 209 3.46 19.57 -11.24
N GLU A 210 2.64 18.80 -10.52
CA GLU A 210 1.20 19.07 -10.37
C GLU A 210 0.94 20.37 -9.60
N ILE A 211 1.61 20.57 -8.48
CA ILE A 211 1.46 21.78 -7.66
C ILE A 211 1.96 23.00 -8.41
N GLN A 212 3.10 22.91 -9.10
CA GLN A 212 3.64 24.01 -9.91
C GLN A 212 2.64 24.45 -10.99
N ARG A 213 1.95 23.50 -11.64
CA ARG A 213 0.89 23.84 -12.61
C ARG A 213 -0.29 24.55 -11.97
N LYS A 214 -0.70 24.15 -10.77
CA LYS A 214 -1.77 24.83 -10.03
C LYS A 214 -1.38 26.24 -9.61
N LEU A 215 -0.14 26.45 -9.15
CA LEU A 215 0.40 27.77 -8.81
C LEU A 215 0.47 28.71 -10.02
N ARG A 216 0.70 28.20 -11.24
CA ARG A 216 0.61 29.05 -12.45
C ARG A 216 -0.79 29.63 -12.68
N VAL A 217 -1.83 28.92 -12.23
CA VAL A 217 -3.23 29.38 -12.33
C VAL A 217 -3.59 30.26 -11.13
N ASN A 218 -3.20 29.84 -9.92
CA ASN A 218 -3.47 30.53 -8.66
C ASN A 218 -2.14 30.85 -7.94
N PRO A 219 -1.41 31.91 -8.34
CA PRO A 219 -0.06 32.17 -7.84
C PRO A 219 0.02 32.57 -6.37
N ASN A 220 -1.07 33.12 -5.82
CA ASN A 220 -1.14 33.61 -4.45
C ASN A 220 -1.81 32.61 -3.49
N ASP A 221 -2.00 31.36 -3.90
CA ASP A 221 -2.56 30.31 -3.04
C ASP A 221 -1.50 29.88 -2.02
N GLU A 222 -1.63 30.37 -0.78
CA GLU A 222 -0.68 30.13 0.31
C GLU A 222 -0.51 28.64 0.63
N VAL A 223 -1.57 27.84 0.51
CA VAL A 223 -1.51 26.39 0.75
C VAL A 223 -0.66 25.72 -0.32
N LEU A 224 -0.85 26.08 -1.58
CA LEU A 224 -0.04 25.55 -2.69
C LEU A 224 1.41 26.00 -2.60
N LEU A 225 1.67 27.25 -2.19
CA LEU A 225 3.02 27.77 -1.98
C LEU A 225 3.75 26.99 -0.87
N ASN A 226 3.07 26.75 0.26
CA ASN A 226 3.62 25.97 1.37
C ASN A 226 3.90 24.52 0.97
N GLN A 227 2.95 23.86 0.28
CA GLN A 227 3.17 22.51 -0.25
C GLN A 227 4.37 22.46 -1.20
N PHE A 228 4.49 23.45 -2.09
CA PHE A 228 5.61 23.54 -3.02
C PHE A 228 6.94 23.72 -2.29
N ALA A 229 7.01 24.58 -1.28
CA ALA A 229 8.22 24.79 -0.48
C ALA A 229 8.68 23.49 0.20
N ILE A 230 7.75 22.74 0.80
CA ILE A 230 8.04 21.46 1.46
C ILE A 230 8.58 20.43 0.46
N LEU A 231 7.91 20.25 -0.68
CA LEU A 231 8.29 19.23 -1.66
C LEU A 231 9.59 19.56 -2.41
N ASN A 232 10.04 20.81 -2.40
CA ASN A 232 11.32 21.25 -2.96
C ASN A 232 12.43 21.38 -1.91
N ASP A 233 12.22 20.97 -0.65
CA ASP A 233 13.34 20.88 0.32
C ASP A 233 14.39 19.90 -0.25
N LYS A 234 15.61 20.40 -0.44
CA LYS A 234 16.71 19.62 -0.99
C LYS A 234 16.99 18.35 -0.18
N ARG A 235 16.91 18.41 1.16
CA ARG A 235 17.10 17.24 2.02
C ARG A 235 16.04 16.17 1.77
N LEU A 236 14.81 16.60 1.51
CA LEU A 236 13.70 15.71 1.18
C LEU A 236 13.88 15.05 -0.19
N THR A 237 14.26 15.83 -1.20
CA THR A 237 14.52 15.31 -2.56
C THR A 237 15.71 14.38 -2.58
N ASP A 238 16.81 14.74 -1.88
CA ASP A 238 18.01 13.90 -1.77
C ASP A 238 17.67 12.57 -1.08
N PHE A 239 16.85 12.60 -0.02
CA PHE A 239 16.41 11.38 0.64
C PHE A 239 15.54 10.50 -0.26
N ALA A 240 14.66 11.09 -1.08
CA ALA A 240 13.80 10.36 -2.00
C ALA A 240 14.55 9.75 -3.21
N ASN A 241 15.71 10.28 -3.57
CA ASN A 241 16.52 9.78 -4.69
C ASN A 241 16.94 8.33 -4.50
N ASN A 242 16.84 7.55 -5.56
CA ASN A 242 17.11 6.10 -5.58
C ASN A 242 16.33 5.29 -4.53
N LEU A 243 15.25 5.82 -3.98
CA LEU A 243 14.45 5.16 -2.96
C LEU A 243 13.34 4.32 -3.62
N LEU A 244 13.46 3.01 -3.52
CA LEU A 244 12.41 2.07 -3.92
C LEU A 244 11.44 1.90 -2.76
N ARG A 245 10.16 2.14 -3.00
CA ARG A 245 9.10 2.00 -1.99
C ARG A 245 8.35 0.70 -2.19
N LEU A 246 8.15 -0.03 -1.09
CA LEU A 246 7.39 -1.26 -1.02
C LEU A 246 6.23 -1.03 -0.04
N GLU A 247 5.03 -0.92 -0.58
CA GLU A 247 3.81 -0.55 0.14
C GLU A 247 2.84 -1.74 0.19
N GLY A 248 2.52 -2.17 1.41
CA GLY A 248 1.55 -3.22 1.71
C GLY A 248 0.22 -2.58 2.07
N ARG A 249 -0.78 -2.77 1.20
CA ARG A 249 -2.13 -2.20 1.36
C ARG A 249 -3.04 -3.21 2.04
N LEU A 250 -3.13 -3.13 3.36
CA LEU A 250 -3.83 -4.11 4.18
C LEU A 250 -5.29 -3.69 4.33
N LYS A 251 -6.22 -4.56 3.90
CA LYS A 251 -7.66 -4.32 4.07
C LYS A 251 -8.16 -4.92 5.38
N LYS A 252 -9.36 -4.51 5.82
CA LYS A 252 -10.05 -5.02 7.01
C LYS A 252 -9.98 -6.56 7.15
N ARG A 253 -10.13 -7.31 6.05
CA ARG A 253 -10.05 -8.78 6.08
C ARG A 253 -8.66 -9.29 6.45
N PHE A 254 -7.59 -8.69 5.92
CA PHE A 254 -6.22 -9.06 6.31
C PHE A 254 -6.00 -8.82 7.80
N LEU A 255 -6.46 -7.70 8.34
CA LEU A 255 -6.31 -7.43 9.77
C LEU A 255 -7.02 -8.51 10.62
N LYS A 256 -8.27 -8.84 10.27
CA LYS A 256 -9.04 -9.91 10.94
C LYS A 256 -8.39 -11.28 10.85
N ASP A 257 -7.97 -11.70 9.65
CA ASP A 257 -7.36 -13.01 9.39
C ASP A 257 -5.98 -13.15 10.09
N ASN A 258 -5.44 -12.05 10.61
CA ASN A 258 -4.18 -11.99 11.35
C ASN A 258 -4.35 -11.55 12.81
N ASP A 259 -5.57 -11.67 13.36
CA ASP A 259 -5.90 -11.36 14.76
C ASP A 259 -5.56 -9.93 15.20
N ILE A 260 -5.58 -8.99 14.24
CA ILE A 260 -5.35 -7.57 14.49
C ILE A 260 -6.68 -6.88 14.77
N PRO A 261 -6.83 -6.16 15.90
CA PRO A 261 -8.04 -5.42 16.18
C PRO A 261 -8.39 -4.42 15.07
N ILE A 262 -9.67 -4.39 14.71
CA ILE A 262 -10.19 -3.46 13.69
C ILE A 262 -10.84 -2.23 14.31
N ASN A 263 -11.29 -2.27 15.58
CA ASN A 263 -11.71 -1.07 16.27
C ASN A 263 -10.47 -0.18 16.49
N PHE A 264 -10.58 1.10 16.14
CA PHE A 264 -9.44 2.02 16.14
C PHE A 264 -8.80 2.16 17.52
N SER A 265 -9.60 2.38 18.57
CA SER A 265 -9.10 2.53 19.94
C SER A 265 -8.45 1.24 20.44
N ALA A 266 -9.07 0.08 20.16
CA ALA A 266 -8.50 -1.22 20.50
C ALA A 266 -7.18 -1.48 19.75
N LEU A 267 -7.07 -1.08 18.49
CA LEU A 267 -5.85 -1.22 17.70
C LEU A 267 -4.72 -0.33 18.24
N CYS A 268 -5.03 0.89 18.68
CA CYS A 268 -4.04 1.78 19.29
C CYS A 268 -3.46 1.17 20.57
N LEU A 269 -4.33 0.65 21.45
CA LEU A 269 -3.91 -0.04 22.67
C LEU A 269 -3.10 -1.30 22.36
N TYR A 270 -3.54 -2.07 21.36
CA TYR A 270 -2.81 -3.24 20.90
C TYR A 270 -1.42 -2.89 20.39
N GLN A 271 -1.26 -1.83 19.59
CA GLN A 271 0.06 -1.40 19.13
C GLN A 271 0.96 -1.02 20.30
N GLN A 272 0.44 -0.25 21.27
CA GLN A 272 1.21 0.15 22.43
C GLN A 272 1.71 -1.05 23.24
N GLN A 273 0.87 -2.06 23.42
CA GLN A 273 1.25 -3.30 24.11
C GLN A 273 2.22 -4.14 23.29
N TYR A 274 1.99 -4.26 21.98
CA TYR A 274 2.83 -5.05 21.07
C TYR A 274 4.27 -4.51 21.01
N GLU A 275 4.41 -3.18 21.01
CA GLU A 275 5.71 -2.51 20.86
C GLU A 275 6.42 -2.28 22.21
N SER A 276 5.89 -2.77 23.34
CA SER A 276 6.49 -2.56 24.68
C SER A 276 7.90 -3.13 24.81
N ASP A 277 8.17 -4.23 24.10
CA ASP A 277 9.42 -4.99 24.20
C ASP A 277 10.34 -4.72 22.99
N GLY A 278 10.10 -3.62 22.25
CA GLY A 278 10.92 -3.19 21.11
C GLY A 278 10.53 -3.78 19.75
N ALA A 279 9.43 -4.54 19.67
CA ALA A 279 8.85 -4.93 18.39
C ALA A 279 8.26 -3.72 17.65
N ASN A 280 7.94 -3.88 16.35
CA ASN A 280 7.33 -2.82 15.56
C ASN A 280 6.18 -3.38 14.73
N LEU A 281 4.94 -3.06 15.13
CA LEU A 281 3.75 -3.65 14.52
C LEU A 281 3.65 -3.33 13.02
N ILE A 282 4.01 -2.10 12.62
CA ILE A 282 3.95 -1.68 11.22
C ILE A 282 4.95 -2.45 10.36
N TYR A 283 6.15 -2.71 10.90
CA TYR A 283 7.16 -3.53 10.25
C TYR A 283 6.70 -4.99 10.13
N ASP A 284 6.16 -5.58 11.19
CA ASP A 284 5.77 -6.99 11.20
C ASP A 284 4.55 -7.24 10.29
N LEU A 285 3.59 -6.32 10.27
CA LEU A 285 2.48 -6.35 9.30
C LEU A 285 2.97 -6.19 7.86
N TRP A 286 3.96 -5.32 7.63
CA TRP A 286 4.60 -5.19 6.32
C TRP A 286 5.28 -6.51 5.90
N MET A 287 6.11 -7.09 6.77
CA MET A 287 6.80 -8.37 6.54
C MET A 287 5.79 -9.46 6.17
N LYS A 288 4.71 -9.59 6.95
CA LYS A 288 3.65 -10.58 6.71
C LYS A 288 2.90 -10.34 5.40
N SER A 289 2.77 -9.10 4.97
CA SER A 289 2.13 -8.75 3.70
C SER A 289 3.00 -9.08 2.48
N PHE A 290 4.32 -8.96 2.61
CA PHE A 290 5.31 -9.22 1.56
C PHE A 290 5.90 -10.63 1.59
N ASP A 291 5.53 -11.48 2.55
CA ASP A 291 6.11 -12.81 2.76
C ASP A 291 6.15 -13.69 1.48
N ASP A 292 5.09 -13.69 0.67
CA ASP A 292 5.07 -14.41 -0.62
C ASP A 292 6.20 -13.94 -1.55
N LEU A 293 6.41 -12.62 -1.66
CA LEU A 293 7.44 -12.03 -2.52
C LEU A 293 8.83 -12.26 -1.93
N LEU A 294 9.00 -12.03 -0.63
CA LEU A 294 10.29 -12.24 0.05
C LEU A 294 10.71 -13.72 0.00
N THR A 295 9.77 -14.65 0.15
CA THR A 295 10.01 -16.08 0.00
C THR A 295 10.42 -16.44 -1.43
N ALA A 296 9.84 -15.80 -2.44
CA ALA A 296 10.24 -16.02 -3.83
C ALA A 296 11.69 -15.57 -4.12
N LEU A 297 12.19 -14.58 -3.36
CA LEU A 297 13.55 -14.02 -3.45
C LEU A 297 14.58 -14.80 -2.61
N ARG A 298 14.17 -15.75 -1.76
CA ARG A 298 15.13 -16.57 -0.99
C ARG A 298 15.98 -17.42 -1.94
N GLY A 299 17.29 -17.50 -1.69
CA GLY A 299 18.23 -18.22 -2.56
C GLY A 299 18.78 -17.40 -3.73
N MET A 300 18.55 -16.07 -3.75
CA MET A 300 19.05 -15.24 -4.85
C MET A 300 20.57 -15.22 -4.98
N GLU A 301 21.35 -15.51 -3.94
CA GLU A 301 22.82 -15.48 -3.98
C GLU A 301 23.44 -16.42 -5.03
N MET A 302 22.72 -17.45 -5.46
CA MET A 302 23.20 -18.38 -6.49
C MET A 302 23.21 -17.74 -7.89
N ASN A 303 24.31 -17.89 -8.63
CA ASN A 303 24.35 -17.47 -10.03
C ASN A 303 23.61 -18.47 -10.95
N ILE A 304 22.41 -18.10 -11.41
CA ILE A 304 21.60 -18.95 -12.30
C ILE A 304 22.21 -19.14 -13.71
N TYR A 305 23.28 -18.44 -14.09
CA TYR A 305 23.93 -18.57 -15.41
C TYR A 305 25.22 -19.38 -15.40
N ASP A 306 25.61 -19.90 -14.24
CA ASP A 306 26.77 -20.79 -14.13
C ASP A 306 26.32 -22.24 -14.32
N ASP A 307 26.27 -22.66 -15.59
CA ASP A 307 25.80 -24.00 -16.00
C ASP A 307 26.62 -25.12 -15.32
N GLU A 308 27.93 -24.95 -15.17
CA GLU A 308 28.81 -25.93 -14.55
C GLU A 308 28.51 -26.05 -13.06
N HIS A 309 28.45 -24.91 -12.35
CA HIS A 309 28.11 -24.89 -10.94
C HIS A 309 26.74 -25.52 -10.66
N ILE A 310 25.72 -25.16 -11.45
CA ILE A 310 24.37 -25.72 -11.31
C ILE A 310 24.37 -27.22 -11.56
N PHE A 311 25.10 -27.69 -12.57
CA PHE A 311 25.15 -29.12 -12.87
C PHE A 311 25.83 -29.92 -11.76
N GLU A 312 26.93 -29.41 -11.20
CA GLU A 312 27.61 -30.05 -10.07
C GLU A 312 26.73 -30.06 -8.81
N GLN A 313 26.01 -28.98 -8.50
CA GLN A 313 25.04 -28.99 -7.40
C GLN A 313 23.88 -29.98 -7.62
N LEU A 314 23.39 -30.10 -8.85
CA LEU A 314 22.38 -31.10 -9.19
C LEU A 314 22.91 -32.52 -8.99
N LYS A 315 24.17 -32.79 -9.35
CA LYS A 315 24.80 -34.10 -9.12
C LYS A 315 24.94 -34.39 -7.64
N SER A 316 25.40 -33.43 -6.84
CA SER A 316 25.59 -33.62 -5.40
C SER A 316 24.27 -33.85 -4.67
N HIS A 317 23.19 -33.21 -5.12
CA HIS A 317 21.88 -33.30 -4.46
C HIS A 317 21.00 -34.46 -4.96
N TYR A 318 21.13 -34.86 -6.24
CA TYR A 318 20.25 -35.83 -6.89
C TYR A 318 20.97 -37.02 -7.53
N TYR A 319 21.91 -37.63 -6.81
CA TYR A 319 22.50 -38.91 -7.18
C TYR A 319 21.75 -40.10 -6.57
N SER A 320 21.94 -41.28 -7.16
CA SER A 320 21.49 -42.54 -6.58
C SER A 320 22.48 -43.67 -6.84
N THR A 321 22.47 -44.70 -6.01
CA THR A 321 23.28 -45.89 -6.23
C THR A 321 22.47 -46.93 -6.99
N THR A 322 23.01 -47.43 -8.09
CA THR A 322 22.40 -48.50 -8.89
C THR A 322 22.49 -49.84 -8.16
N PRO A 323 21.68 -50.86 -8.53
CA PRO A 323 21.78 -52.20 -7.96
C PRO A 323 23.17 -52.84 -8.07
N LYS A 324 24.01 -52.35 -9.00
CA LYS A 324 25.40 -52.81 -9.22
C LYS A 324 26.43 -52.02 -8.40
N GLY A 325 26.01 -51.12 -7.52
CA GLY A 325 26.90 -50.29 -6.68
C GLY A 325 27.43 -49.02 -7.36
N ASN A 326 27.16 -48.79 -8.65
CA ASN A 326 27.62 -47.59 -9.35
C ASN A 326 26.75 -46.37 -9.02
N ILE A 327 27.35 -45.19 -8.94
CA ILE A 327 26.62 -43.92 -8.80
C ILE A 327 25.97 -43.53 -10.14
N SER A 328 24.69 -43.13 -10.08
CA SER A 328 23.92 -42.63 -11.21
C SER A 328 23.53 -41.17 -10.99
N TYR A 329 23.75 -40.35 -12.03
CA TYR A 329 23.34 -38.95 -12.08
C TYR A 329 22.15 -38.72 -13.05
N ALA A 330 21.41 -39.77 -13.41
CA ALA A 330 20.33 -39.69 -14.40
C ALA A 330 19.23 -38.70 -13.99
N LYS A 331 18.90 -38.60 -12.68
CA LYS A 331 17.94 -37.61 -12.18
C LYS A 331 18.50 -36.19 -12.34
N ALA A 332 19.73 -35.94 -11.91
CA ALA A 332 20.43 -34.67 -12.09
C ALA A 332 20.45 -34.21 -13.55
N GLN A 333 20.79 -35.11 -14.49
CA GLN A 333 20.81 -34.81 -15.93
C GLN A 333 19.44 -34.39 -16.48
N ARG A 334 18.36 -35.05 -16.06
CA ARG A 334 16.99 -34.67 -16.47
C ARG A 334 16.61 -33.29 -15.96
N ILE A 335 16.93 -33.00 -14.69
CA ILE A 335 16.65 -31.68 -14.08
C ILE A 335 17.48 -30.60 -14.79
N PHE A 336 18.75 -30.88 -15.08
CA PHE A 336 19.62 -29.97 -15.84
C PHE A 336 19.07 -29.69 -17.25
N GLY A 337 18.51 -30.71 -17.91
CA GLY A 337 17.79 -30.53 -19.18
C GLY A 337 16.61 -29.56 -19.05
N PHE A 338 15.81 -29.66 -17.99
CA PHE A 338 14.72 -28.71 -17.71
C PHE A 338 15.24 -27.29 -17.43
N TYR A 339 16.30 -27.15 -16.63
CA TYR A 339 16.98 -25.87 -16.40
C TYR A 339 17.43 -25.21 -17.72
N ARG A 340 18.14 -25.95 -18.59
CA ARG A 340 18.58 -25.39 -19.89
C ARG A 340 17.40 -24.98 -20.78
N ARG A 341 16.29 -25.72 -20.74
CA ARG A 341 15.06 -25.31 -21.43
C ARG A 341 14.54 -23.98 -20.90
N LEU A 342 14.52 -23.76 -19.59
CA LEU A 342 14.13 -22.47 -19.00
C LEU A 342 15.06 -21.34 -19.45
N VAL A 343 16.38 -21.57 -19.46
CA VAL A 343 17.36 -20.57 -19.89
C VAL A 343 17.22 -20.20 -21.36
N ASN A 344 16.95 -21.18 -22.23
CA ASN A 344 16.89 -20.97 -23.68
C ASN A 344 15.52 -20.52 -24.19
N GLU A 345 14.42 -21.09 -23.65
CA GLU A 345 13.06 -20.83 -24.13
C GLU A 345 12.34 -19.77 -23.27
N GLY A 346 12.76 -19.56 -22.02
CA GLY A 346 12.11 -18.68 -21.06
C GLY A 346 11.01 -19.37 -20.24
N TYR A 347 10.81 -18.90 -19.01
CA TYR A 347 9.90 -19.49 -18.01
C TYR A 347 8.47 -19.63 -18.53
N LEU A 348 7.92 -18.57 -19.13
CA LEU A 348 6.53 -18.56 -19.58
C LEU A 348 6.30 -19.55 -20.74
N ASN A 349 7.26 -19.65 -21.67
CA ASN A 349 7.17 -20.57 -22.81
C ASN A 349 7.28 -22.03 -22.35
N VAL A 350 8.22 -22.33 -21.44
CA VAL A 350 8.34 -23.66 -20.85
C VAL A 350 7.10 -24.02 -20.02
N PHE A 351 6.55 -23.06 -19.26
CA PHE A 351 5.32 -23.26 -18.49
C PHE A 351 4.13 -23.61 -19.38
N ASN A 352 4.00 -22.96 -20.55
CA ASN A 352 2.92 -23.21 -21.49
C ASN A 352 3.11 -24.50 -22.31
N SER A 353 4.34 -25.02 -22.43
CA SER A 353 4.65 -26.23 -23.21
C SER A 353 4.59 -27.54 -22.41
N LEU A 354 4.45 -27.49 -21.08
CA LEU A 354 4.44 -28.66 -20.21
C LEU A 354 3.13 -28.78 -19.43
N ALA A 355 2.78 -30.01 -19.06
CA ALA A 355 1.71 -30.25 -18.09
C ALA A 355 2.06 -29.56 -16.76
N ARG A 356 1.08 -28.84 -16.17
CA ARG A 356 1.28 -28.03 -14.95
C ARG A 356 1.98 -28.78 -13.82
N ARG A 357 1.55 -30.02 -13.53
CA ARG A 357 2.14 -30.84 -12.46
C ARG A 357 3.62 -31.13 -12.73
N THR A 358 3.96 -31.49 -13.97
CA THR A 358 5.34 -31.77 -14.38
C THR A 358 6.22 -30.53 -14.26
N PHE A 359 5.72 -29.37 -14.70
CA PHE A 359 6.44 -28.10 -14.59
C PHE A 359 6.77 -27.78 -13.12
N TYR A 360 5.77 -27.78 -12.24
CA TYR A 360 5.99 -27.42 -10.84
C TYR A 360 6.85 -28.44 -10.09
N ASN A 361 6.73 -29.74 -10.39
CA ASN A 361 7.61 -30.75 -9.80
C ASN A 361 9.09 -30.50 -10.16
N ASN A 362 9.39 -30.21 -11.43
CA ASN A 362 10.77 -29.89 -11.84
C ASN A 362 11.24 -28.54 -11.29
N LEU A 363 10.34 -27.56 -11.17
CA LEU A 363 10.64 -26.27 -10.57
C LEU A 363 11.06 -26.42 -9.11
N ILE A 364 10.36 -27.25 -8.33
CA ILE A 364 10.71 -27.56 -6.93
C ILE A 364 12.13 -28.14 -6.86
N LEU A 365 12.47 -29.08 -7.75
CA LEU A 365 13.80 -29.70 -7.77
C LEU A 365 14.93 -28.68 -8.04
N LEU A 366 14.66 -27.63 -8.81
CA LEU A 366 15.63 -26.53 -9.01
C LEU A 366 15.70 -25.60 -7.79
N THR A 367 14.58 -25.35 -7.11
CA THR A 367 14.59 -24.53 -5.90
C THR A 367 15.24 -25.23 -4.71
N ASP A 368 15.14 -26.56 -4.62
CA ASP A 368 15.73 -27.37 -3.54
C ASP A 368 17.26 -27.31 -3.51
N ILE A 369 17.91 -27.11 -4.67
CA ILE A 369 19.37 -26.92 -4.72
C ILE A 369 19.79 -25.49 -4.37
N GLY A 370 18.84 -24.56 -4.24
CA GLY A 370 19.09 -23.18 -3.82
C GLY A 370 18.87 -22.12 -4.89
N ILE A 371 18.37 -22.48 -6.08
CA ILE A 371 17.99 -21.47 -7.09
C ILE A 371 16.70 -20.79 -6.64
N SER A 372 16.69 -19.46 -6.50
CA SER A 372 15.46 -18.77 -6.13
C SER A 372 14.37 -18.91 -7.20
N LYS A 373 13.11 -19.00 -6.74
CA LYS A 373 11.96 -19.05 -7.65
C LYS A 373 11.88 -17.79 -8.51
N SER A 374 12.21 -16.63 -7.95
CA SER A 374 12.21 -15.36 -8.68
C SER A 374 13.23 -15.34 -9.82
N GLN A 375 14.42 -15.94 -9.66
CA GLN A 375 15.40 -16.06 -10.74
C GLN A 375 14.86 -16.91 -11.88
N LEU A 376 14.27 -18.06 -11.57
CA LEU A 376 13.66 -18.94 -12.57
C LEU A 376 12.54 -18.21 -13.32
N GLN A 377 11.70 -17.44 -12.63
CA GLN A 377 10.59 -16.68 -13.22
C GLN A 377 11.02 -15.53 -14.13
N ASN A 378 12.25 -15.02 -13.96
CA ASN A 378 12.81 -13.94 -14.76
C ASN A 378 13.59 -14.43 -15.99
N LEU A 379 13.66 -15.74 -16.23
CA LEU A 379 14.22 -16.28 -17.47
C LEU A 379 13.27 -15.99 -18.64
N THR A 380 13.70 -15.18 -19.60
CA THR A 380 12.90 -14.79 -20.79
C THR A 380 13.32 -15.51 -22.07
N GLY A 381 14.44 -16.24 -22.07
CA GLY A 381 15.05 -16.84 -23.26
C GLY A 381 16.09 -15.93 -23.93
N ASP A 382 16.03 -14.61 -23.70
CA ASP A 382 17.03 -13.66 -24.16
C ASP A 382 18.17 -13.50 -23.14
N LYS A 383 19.35 -14.00 -23.49
CA LYS A 383 20.56 -13.90 -22.64
C LYS A 383 21.15 -12.49 -22.56
N SER A 384 20.67 -11.56 -23.39
CA SER A 384 21.27 -10.23 -23.60
C SER A 384 21.00 -9.21 -22.48
N ASN A 385 20.04 -9.47 -21.58
CA ASN A 385 19.58 -8.46 -20.63
C ASN A 385 19.54 -8.89 -19.16
N VAL A 386 20.13 -10.04 -18.81
CA VAL A 386 20.06 -10.49 -17.42
C VAL A 386 21.26 -9.98 -16.62
N ILE A 387 21.09 -8.75 -16.12
CA ILE A 387 21.89 -8.30 -14.99
C ILE A 387 21.65 -9.31 -13.86
N PRO A 388 22.71 -9.91 -13.28
CA PRO A 388 22.52 -10.86 -12.21
C PRO A 388 21.95 -10.11 -11.01
N PHE A 389 20.64 -10.21 -10.83
CA PHE A 389 19.87 -9.50 -9.81
C PHE A 389 20.44 -9.71 -8.40
N TYR A 390 21.13 -10.83 -8.17
CA TYR A 390 21.86 -11.14 -6.95
C TYR A 390 23.02 -10.20 -6.64
N LYS A 391 23.68 -9.62 -7.66
CA LYS A 391 24.73 -8.61 -7.47
C LYS A 391 24.17 -7.23 -7.13
N VAL A 392 22.87 -7.03 -7.39
CA VAL A 392 22.24 -5.71 -7.39
C VAL A 392 21.58 -5.39 -6.06
N ILE A 393 21.32 -6.39 -5.20
CA ILE A 393 20.48 -6.16 -4.03
C ILE A 393 20.99 -6.85 -2.76
N HIS A 394 21.67 -6.07 -1.92
CA HIS A 394 21.49 -6.16 -0.47
C HIS A 394 20.27 -5.30 -0.11
N ILE A 395 19.16 -5.92 0.32
CA ILE A 395 17.97 -5.18 0.74
C ILE A 395 18.13 -4.78 2.20
N ASP A 396 18.51 -3.54 2.45
CA ASP A 396 18.52 -2.98 3.80
C ASP A 396 17.24 -2.18 4.07
N PHE A 397 16.39 -2.69 4.97
CA PHE A 397 15.18 -2.03 5.45
C PHE A 397 15.38 -1.29 6.78
N SER A 398 16.60 -1.16 7.30
CA SER A 398 16.83 -0.47 8.57
C SER A 398 16.66 1.05 8.47
N GLN A 399 17.00 1.65 7.32
CA GLN A 399 17.04 3.11 7.13
C GLN A 399 15.71 3.69 6.61
N GLN A 400 14.69 3.71 7.46
CA GLN A 400 13.33 4.16 7.06
C GLN A 400 13.08 5.66 7.22
N ARG A 401 13.92 6.36 7.98
CA ARG A 401 13.80 7.77 8.32
C ARG A 401 15.19 8.41 8.23
N PRO A 402 15.31 9.68 7.83
CA PRO A 402 16.58 10.39 7.91
C PRO A 402 16.97 10.66 9.37
N ASP A 403 18.26 10.92 9.62
CA ASP A 403 18.78 11.24 10.96
C ASP A 403 18.14 12.50 11.57
N TRP A 404 17.67 13.41 10.72
CA TRP A 404 16.98 14.64 11.13
C TRP A 404 15.47 14.46 11.31
N TYR A 405 14.95 13.24 11.22
CA TYR A 405 13.53 12.97 11.47
C TYR A 405 13.16 13.23 12.91
N VAL A 406 12.13 14.04 13.09
CA VAL A 406 11.45 14.25 14.37
C VAL A 406 10.01 13.79 14.18
N GLU A 407 9.51 12.99 15.12
CA GLU A 407 8.13 12.52 15.09
C GLU A 407 7.18 13.74 15.09
N PRO A 408 6.32 13.89 14.07
CA PRO A 408 5.49 15.08 13.96
C PRO A 408 4.46 15.13 15.09
N VAL A 409 4.25 16.33 15.61
CA VAL A 409 3.18 16.62 16.57
C VAL A 409 1.88 16.84 15.80
N SER A 410 0.74 16.43 16.36
CA SER A 410 -0.56 16.70 15.74
C SER A 410 -0.70 18.19 15.45
N VAL A 411 -1.35 18.54 14.34
CA VAL A 411 -1.58 19.95 13.99
C VAL A 411 -2.42 20.67 15.05
N PHE A 412 -3.21 19.92 15.83
CA PHE A 412 -4.06 20.45 16.88
C PHE A 412 -3.34 20.60 18.21
N GLU A 413 -2.39 19.74 18.56
CA GLU A 413 -1.48 19.96 19.70
C GLU A 413 -0.51 21.12 19.45
N ARG A 414 -0.24 21.41 18.17
CA ARG A 414 0.45 22.64 17.76
C ARG A 414 -0.39 23.90 18.02
N GLN A 415 -1.70 23.84 18.24
CA GLN A 415 -2.50 25.05 18.48
C GLN A 415 -2.25 25.70 19.85
N ASP A 416 -1.77 24.95 20.85
CA ASP A 416 -1.26 25.53 22.11
C ASP A 416 0.16 26.13 21.97
N ASN A 417 0.81 25.91 20.83
CA ASN A 417 2.02 26.60 20.39
C ASN A 417 1.75 27.25 19.04
N ILE A 418 0.97 28.33 19.06
CA ILE A 418 0.94 29.33 17.99
C ILE A 418 2.40 29.58 17.59
N TYR A 419 2.87 28.95 16.52
CA TYR A 419 3.98 29.51 15.79
C TYR A 419 3.41 30.79 15.21
N PRO A 420 3.84 31.97 15.70
CA PRO A 420 3.45 33.18 15.05
C PRO A 420 3.96 33.04 13.63
N PHE A 421 3.12 33.36 12.65
CA PHE A 421 3.64 33.84 11.40
C PHE A 421 4.68 34.91 11.77
N LYS A 422 5.96 34.55 11.70
CA LYS A 422 7.03 35.53 11.85
C LYS A 422 6.77 36.52 10.73
N GLN A 423 6.30 37.70 11.11
CA GLN A 423 6.89 38.94 10.65
C GLN A 423 8.37 38.66 10.37
N VAL A 424 8.74 38.66 9.10
CA VAL A 424 9.91 39.32 8.52
C VAL A 424 10.00 38.87 7.06
N ALA A 425 9.56 39.74 6.16
CA ALA A 425 10.38 40.18 5.03
C ALA A 425 9.78 41.45 4.39
N ASN A 426 10.08 42.58 5.05
CA ASN A 426 10.45 43.88 4.46
C ASN A 426 9.45 44.66 3.58
N ALA A 427 8.73 45.60 4.20
CA ALA A 427 8.73 47.05 3.89
C ALA A 427 7.93 47.80 4.96
#